data_AF-A0A553ZSG0-F1
#
_entry.id   AF-A0A553ZSG0-F1
#
_cell.length_a   1.000
_cell.length_b   1.000
_cell.length_c   1.000
_cell.angle_alpha   90.00
_cell.angle_beta   90.00
_cell.angle_gamma   90.00
#
_symmetry.space_group_name_H-M   'P 1'
#
loop_
_entity.id
_entity.type
_entity.pdbx_description
1 polymer ?
#
loop_
_entity_poly.entity_id
_entity_poly.type
_entity_poly.pdbx_seq_one_letter_code
_entity_poly.pdbx_strand_id
1 'polypeptide(L)'
;LEAARRLAEHTGGVVAVTGEVDLVTDGRRLAQVRGGHPLMPRVTTLGCALTGVVAAFLAGADDSFEATTAALASYAVAGELAGE
;
A
#
# COMPACT_ATOMS: atom_id res chain seq x y z
N LEU A 1 8.44 -11.32 -0.68
CA LEU A 1 7.15 -12.00 -0.90
C LEU A 1 6.85 -13.02 0.20
N GLU A 2 7.67 -14.06 0.36
CA GLU A 2 7.43 -15.11 1.37
C GLU A 2 7.31 -14.56 2.81
N ALA A 3 8.18 -13.64 3.21
CA ALA A 3 8.09 -13.00 4.53
C ALA A 3 6.78 -12.21 4.75
N ALA A 4 6.34 -11.43 3.76
CA ALA A 4 5.10 -10.66 3.84
C ALA A 4 3.87 -11.58 3.94
N ARG A 5 3.87 -12.67 3.15
CA ARG A 5 2.80 -13.67 3.19
C ARG A 5 2.75 -14.38 4.54
N ARG A 6 3.90 -14.85 5.06
CA ARG A 6 3.97 -15.48 6.39
C ARG A 6 3.54 -14.52 7.50
N LEU A 7 3.87 -13.24 7.38
CA LEU A 7 3.42 -12.22 8.33
C LEU A 7 1.90 -12.06 8.28
N ALA A 8 1.29 -11.99 7.09
CA ALA A 8 -0.15 -11.89 6.93
C ALA A 8 -0.88 -13.14 7.46
N GLU A 9 -0.37 -14.34 7.17
CA GLU A 9 -0.89 -15.59 7.72
C GLU A 9 -0.78 -15.65 9.26
N HIS A 10 0.30 -15.11 9.83
CA HIS A 10 0.52 -15.09 11.27
C HIS A 10 -0.34 -14.07 12.01
N THR A 11 -0.55 -12.89 11.44
CA THR A 11 -1.32 -11.81 12.08
C THR A 11 -2.81 -11.88 11.76
N GLY A 12 -3.20 -12.59 10.71
CA GLY A 12 -4.57 -12.57 10.16
C GLY A 12 -4.95 -11.25 9.49
N GLY A 13 -3.99 -10.33 9.31
CA GLY A 13 -4.19 -9.01 8.73
C GLY A 13 -3.64 -8.87 7.32
N VAL A 14 -3.96 -7.75 6.69
CA VAL A 14 -3.37 -7.36 5.40
C VAL A 14 -1.99 -6.73 5.65
N VAL A 15 -1.00 -7.20 4.89
CA VAL A 15 0.37 -6.68 4.90
C VAL A 15 0.63 -5.95 3.60
N ALA A 16 0.96 -4.66 3.71
CA ALA A 16 1.49 -3.85 2.61
C ALA A 16 3.00 -3.62 2.81
N VAL A 17 3.80 -3.88 1.78
CA VAL A 17 5.25 -3.63 1.74
C VAL A 17 5.52 -2.63 0.64
N THR A 18 5.99 -1.44 1.02
CA THR A 18 6.24 -0.36 0.05
C THR A 18 7.65 -0.41 -0.52
N GLY A 19 7.81 0.05 -1.76
CA GLY A 19 9.08 0.06 -2.48
C GLY A 19 8.95 0.68 -3.87
N GLU A 20 9.83 0.31 -4.81
CA GLU A 20 9.65 0.67 -6.23
C GLU A 20 8.38 0.04 -6.82
N VAL A 21 8.04 -1.15 -6.34
CA VAL A 21 6.75 -1.80 -6.57
C VAL A 21 6.20 -2.16 -5.20
N ASP A 22 5.04 -1.60 -4.87
CA ASP A 22 4.39 -1.92 -3.62
C ASP A 22 3.69 -3.28 -3.72
N LEU A 23 3.70 -4.03 -2.63
CA LEU A 23 3.10 -5.37 -2.54
C LEU A 23 2.04 -5.39 -1.45
N VAL A 24 0.88 -5.96 -1.74
CA VAL A 24 -0.21 -6.14 -0.76
C VAL A 24 -0.61 -7.62 -0.70
N THR A 25 -0.70 -8.19 0.50
CA THR A 25 -1.14 -9.59 0.69
C THR A 25 -1.92 -9.78 1.98
N ASP A 26 -2.94 -10.63 1.95
CA ASP A 26 -3.68 -11.12 3.13
C ASP A 26 -3.29 -12.58 3.50
N GLY A 27 -2.18 -13.07 2.95
CA GLY A 27 -1.73 -14.46 3.09
C GLY A 27 -2.26 -15.41 2.01
N ARG A 28 -3.32 -15.03 1.28
CA ARG A 28 -3.96 -15.85 0.23
C ARG A 28 -3.90 -15.19 -1.14
N ARG A 29 -4.15 -13.89 -1.17
CA ARG A 29 -4.12 -13.01 -2.34
C ARG A 29 -2.84 -12.20 -2.35
N LEU A 30 -2.45 -11.76 -3.54
CA LEU A 30 -1.31 -10.90 -3.76
C LEU A 30 -1.66 -9.86 -4.82
N ALA A 31 -1.45 -8.59 -4.51
CA ALA A 31 -1.50 -7.49 -5.47
C ALA A 31 -0.12 -6.82 -5.56
N GLN A 32 0.18 -6.28 -6.73
CA GLN A 32 1.33 -5.43 -6.98
C GLN A 32 0.80 -4.08 -7.46
N VAL A 33 1.26 -3.00 -6.82
CA VAL A 33 0.95 -1.63 -7.22
C VAL A 33 2.22 -1.01 -7.76
N ARG A 34 2.11 -0.43 -8.96
CA ARG A 34 3.19 0.27 -9.66
C ARG A 34 2.77 1.72 -9.87
N GLY A 35 3.74 2.62 -9.94
CA GLY A 35 3.52 4.04 -10.12
C GLY A 35 4.21 4.87 -9.04
N GLY A 36 3.82 6.13 -8.90
CA GLY A 36 4.51 7.09 -8.05
C GLY A 36 5.62 7.81 -8.80
N HIS A 37 6.43 8.56 -8.07
CA HIS A 37 7.48 9.40 -8.65
C HIS A 37 8.82 9.23 -7.90
N PRO A 38 9.98 9.30 -8.59
CA PRO A 38 11.31 9.16 -7.96
C PRO A 38 11.62 10.18 -6.86
N LEU A 39 10.85 11.27 -6.77
CA LEU A 39 10.96 12.25 -5.68
C LEU A 39 10.27 11.80 -4.38
N MET A 40 9.31 10.86 -4.41
CA MET A 40 8.55 10.46 -3.22
C MET A 40 9.44 9.98 -2.06
N PRO A 41 10.51 9.18 -2.28
CA PRO A 41 11.43 8.80 -1.19
C PRO A 41 12.25 9.96 -0.61
N ARG A 42 12.26 11.12 -1.28
CA ARG A 42 12.97 12.34 -0.82
C ARG A 42 12.10 13.28 -0.01
N VAL A 43 10.80 13.02 0.10
CA VAL A 43 9.89 13.82 0.93
C VAL A 43 9.67 13.11 2.25
N THR A 44 10.02 13.79 3.36
CA THR A 44 9.87 13.23 4.70
C THR A 44 8.39 12.88 4.98
N THR A 45 8.16 11.85 5.79
CA THR A 45 6.85 11.39 6.26
C THR A 45 5.87 10.85 5.22
N LEU A 46 6.24 10.73 3.93
CA LEU A 46 5.37 10.18 2.87
C LEU A 46 4.82 8.79 3.19
N GLY A 47 5.65 7.87 3.70
CA GLY A 47 5.19 6.54 4.13
C GLY A 47 4.22 6.57 5.32
N CYS A 48 4.43 7.49 6.26
CA CYS A 48 3.52 7.66 7.40
C CYS A 48 2.17 8.24 6.95
N ALA A 49 2.20 9.23 6.05
CA ALA A 49 1.00 9.80 5.46
C ALA A 49 0.20 8.75 4.66
N LEU A 50 0.88 7.89 3.88
CA LEU A 50 0.25 6.77 3.20
C LEU A 50 -0.50 5.85 4.17
N THR A 51 0.03 5.58 5.36
CA THR A 51 -0.67 4.77 6.37
C THR A 51 -1.99 5.42 6.81
N GLY A 52 -2.02 6.76 6.93
CA GLY A 52 -3.24 7.51 7.19
C GLY A 52 -4.26 7.38 6.05
N VAL A 53 -3.80 7.43 4.79
CA VAL A 53 -4.65 7.22 3.61
C VAL A 53 -5.21 5.79 3.59
N VAL A 54 -4.40 4.78 3.90
CA VAL A 54 -4.88 3.39 4.04
C VAL A 54 -5.96 3.29 5.11
N ALA A 55 -5.77 3.91 6.28
CA ALA A 55 -6.79 3.93 7.33
C ALA A 55 -8.10 4.59 6.88
N ALA A 56 -8.03 5.66 6.07
CA ALA A 56 -9.21 6.31 5.51
C ALA A 56 -9.96 5.41 4.53
N PHE A 57 -9.26 4.63 3.70
CA PHE A 57 -9.87 3.66 2.77
C PHE A 57 -10.47 2.46 3.51
N LEU A 58 -9.86 2.05 4.63
CA LEU A 58 -10.40 0.99 5.47
C LEU A 58 -11.70 1.40 6.19
N ALA A 59 -11.94 2.69 6.37
CA ALA A 59 -13.14 3.19 7.03
C ALA A 59 -14.39 2.89 6.19
N GLY A 60 -15.11 1.82 6.56
CA GLY A 60 -16.33 1.38 5.87
C GLY A 60 -16.09 0.40 4.71
N ALA A 61 -14.87 -0.12 4.55
CA ALA A 61 -14.60 -1.16 3.58
C ALA A 61 -15.01 -2.55 4.09
N ASP A 62 -15.66 -3.34 3.23
CA ASP A 62 -15.97 -4.75 3.50
C ASP A 62 -14.75 -5.67 3.35
N ASP A 63 -13.78 -5.27 2.51
CA ASP A 63 -12.55 -6.02 2.25
C ASP A 63 -11.30 -5.16 2.45
N SER A 64 -10.53 -5.48 3.50
CA SER A 64 -9.30 -4.77 3.83
C SER A 64 -8.21 -4.91 2.77
N PHE A 65 -8.17 -6.02 2.02
CA PHE A 65 -7.17 -6.24 0.98
C PHE A 65 -7.41 -5.31 -0.21
N GLU A 66 -8.66 -5.23 -0.66
CA GLU A 66 -9.06 -4.34 -1.76
C GLU A 66 -8.89 -2.87 -1.35
N ALA A 67 -9.33 -2.50 -0.15
CA ALA A 67 -9.18 -1.14 0.36
C ALA A 67 -7.72 -0.70 0.46
N THR A 68 -6.85 -1.56 1.01
CA THR A 68 -5.41 -1.29 1.09
C THR A 68 -4.79 -1.14 -0.30
N THR A 69 -5.13 -2.05 -1.22
CA THR A 69 -4.63 -2.00 -2.60
C THR A 69 -5.07 -0.73 -3.32
N ALA A 70 -6.34 -0.33 -3.16
CA ALA A 70 -6.89 0.89 -3.74
C ALA A 70 -6.25 2.17 -3.17
N ALA A 71 -5.97 2.19 -1.86
CA ALA A 71 -5.27 3.30 -1.22
C ALA A 71 -3.86 3.49 -1.78
N LEU A 72 -3.09 2.41 -1.89
CA LEU A 72 -1.74 2.45 -2.45
C LEU A 72 -1.75 2.87 -3.92
N ALA A 73 -2.65 2.32 -4.73
CA ALA A 73 -2.80 2.69 -6.13
C ALA A 73 -3.15 4.17 -6.30
N SER A 74 -4.08 4.67 -5.48
CA SER A 74 -4.46 6.08 -5.48
C SER A 74 -3.30 6.99 -5.09
N TYR A 75 -2.51 6.58 -4.09
CA TYR A 75 -1.34 7.33 -3.64
C TYR A 75 -0.21 7.35 -4.66
N ALA A 76 0.00 6.24 -5.37
CA ALA A 76 0.95 6.14 -6.47
C ALA A 76 0.58 7.10 -7.61
N VAL A 77 -0.68 7.12 -8.05
CA VAL A 77 -1.15 8.06 -9.09
C VAL A 77 -1.02 9.50 -8.62
N ALA A 78 -1.39 9.81 -7.37
CA ALA A 78 -1.22 11.15 -6.83
C ALA A 78 0.26 11.58 -6.78
N GLY A 79 1.16 10.66 -6.44
CA GLY A 79 2.59 10.91 -6.42
C GLY A 79 3.19 11.14 -7.81
N GLU A 80 2.73 10.41 -8.82
CA GLU A 80 3.08 10.60 -10.23
C GLU A 80 2.66 11.99 -10.70
N LEU A 81 1.38 12.35 -10.54
CA LEU A 81 0.84 13.65 -10.94
C LEU A 81 1.49 14.83 -10.21
N ALA A 82 1.85 14.67 -8.94
CA ALA A 82 2.51 15.73 -8.16
C ALA A 82 3.99 15.91 -8.52
N GLY A 83 4.60 14.92 -9.18
CA GLY A 83 5.99 14.93 -9.60
C GLY A 83 6.22 15.43 -11.04
N GLU A 84 5.15 15.57 -11.83
CA GLU A 84 5.15 16.22 -13.16
C GLU A 84 5.51 17.71 -13.07
#